data_AF-A0A1H0C0G4-F1
#
_entry.id   AF-A0A1H0C0G4-F1
#
_cell.length_a   1.000
_cell.length_b   1.000
_cell.length_c   1.000
_cell.angle_alpha   90.00
_cell.angle_beta   90.00
_cell.angle_gamma   90.00
#
_symmetry.space_group_name_H-M   'P 1'
#
loop_
_entity.id
_entity.type
_entity.pdbx_description
1 polymer ?
#
loop_
_entity_poly.entity_id
_entity_poly.type
_entity_poly.pdbx_seq_one_letter_code
_entity_poly.pdbx_strand_id
1 'polypeptide(L)'
;MISTFVGLGASLLAPKLLSQLRDQKIKILHAMPGRLRIQCDKWKSELVASHLQKKISSLPLVATCKASGVTGSILIEFIVPTITEQEFDELMQFIVQEASDAILDTDAKMMRTMQQSITMIDRGIKRQTNGFADFDSLFVLFLLGKGIHSFSTAPAFASNLLYWAYTIIKGKDQSGPYDK
;
A
#
# COMPACT_ATOMS: atom_id res chain seq x y z
N MET A 1 20.50 -6.88 -2.04
CA MET A 1 20.04 -5.56 -1.58
C MET A 1 18.76 -5.21 -2.31
N ILE A 2 17.66 -5.23 -1.55
CA ILE A 2 16.31 -4.91 -2.03
C ILE A 2 16.10 -3.37 -2.04
N SER A 3 17.14 -2.61 -1.68
CA SER A 3 17.14 -1.16 -1.47
C SER A 3 16.89 -0.36 -2.75
N THR A 4 17.19 -0.89 -3.93
CA THR A 4 17.02 -0.11 -5.17
C THR A 4 15.55 -0.05 -5.59
N PHE A 5 14.83 -1.18 -5.53
CA PHE A 5 13.37 -1.21 -5.76
C PHE A 5 12.59 -0.62 -4.57
N VAL A 6 13.09 -0.75 -3.34
CA VAL A 6 12.50 -0.10 -2.17
C VAL A 6 12.76 1.41 -2.17
N GLY A 7 13.91 1.89 -2.64
CA GLY A 7 14.20 3.32 -2.77
C GLY A 7 13.41 3.98 -3.90
N LEU A 8 13.28 3.30 -5.04
CA LEU A 8 12.42 3.68 -6.16
C LEU A 8 10.94 3.63 -5.81
N GLY A 9 10.50 2.52 -5.24
CA GLY A 9 9.13 2.28 -4.82
C GLY A 9 8.73 3.20 -3.67
N ALA A 10 9.56 3.37 -2.65
CA ALA A 10 9.25 4.25 -1.52
C ALA A 10 9.24 5.72 -1.93
N SER A 11 10.16 6.21 -2.76
CA SER A 11 10.13 7.63 -3.19
C SER A 11 8.88 7.99 -4.01
N LEU A 12 8.36 7.05 -4.81
CA LEU A 12 7.15 7.26 -5.60
C LEU A 12 5.85 6.91 -4.84
N LEU A 13 5.88 5.92 -3.95
CA LEU A 13 4.70 5.43 -3.24
C LEU A 13 4.53 6.08 -1.87
N ALA A 14 5.59 6.43 -1.14
CA ALA A 14 5.47 7.08 0.18
C ALA A 14 4.64 8.36 0.19
N PRO A 15 4.80 9.33 -0.74
CA PRO A 15 3.94 10.51 -0.76
C PRO A 15 2.47 10.15 -1.05
N LYS A 16 2.22 9.11 -1.86
CA LYS A 16 0.86 8.61 -2.15
C LYS A 16 0.25 7.92 -0.94
N LEU A 17 1.00 7.08 -0.23
CA LEU A 17 0.58 6.42 1.01
C LEU A 17 0.30 7.45 2.11
N LEU A 18 1.19 8.42 2.31
CA LEU A 18 0.97 9.52 3.26
C LEU A 18 -0.25 10.38 2.90
N SER A 19 -0.49 10.65 1.61
CA SER A 19 -1.71 11.35 1.16
C SER A 19 -2.99 10.54 1.38
N GLN A 20 -2.90 9.20 1.38
CA GLN A 20 -4.03 8.33 1.71
C GLN A 20 -4.39 8.41 3.20
N LEU A 21 -3.46 8.73 4.09
CA LEU A 21 -3.79 8.89 5.51
C LEU A 21 -4.44 10.24 5.83
N ARG A 22 -4.05 11.30 5.10
CA ARG A 22 -4.33 12.68 5.52
C ARG A 22 -5.78 13.17 5.31
N ASP A 23 -6.51 12.64 4.34
CA ASP A 23 -7.88 13.08 4.01
C ASP A 23 -8.88 11.92 3.91
N GLN A 24 -9.50 11.51 5.02
CA GLN A 24 -10.62 10.57 4.98
C GLN A 24 -11.93 11.33 4.73
N LYS A 25 -12.33 11.46 3.46
CA LYS A 25 -13.59 12.13 3.05
C LYS A 25 -14.78 11.21 3.32
N ILE A 26 -15.20 11.14 4.58
CA ILE A 26 -16.33 10.30 4.99
C ILE A 26 -17.63 10.96 4.56
N LYS A 27 -18.45 10.23 3.81
CA LYS A 27 -19.79 10.62 3.40
C LYS A 27 -20.81 9.89 4.24
N ILE A 28 -21.77 10.61 4.80
CA ILE A 28 -22.94 10.02 5.45
C ILE A 28 -23.97 9.75 4.33
N LEU A 29 -24.23 8.47 4.06
CA LEU A 29 -25.20 8.05 3.05
C LEU A 29 -26.62 8.03 3.62
N HIS A 30 -26.76 7.48 4.82
CA HIS A 30 -28.04 7.45 5.53
C HIS A 30 -27.79 7.61 7.03
N ALA A 31 -28.61 8.44 7.67
CA ALA A 31 -28.72 8.52 9.11
C ALA A 31 -30.21 8.39 9.46
N MET A 32 -30.55 7.32 10.16
CA MET A 32 -31.90 7.02 10.63
C MET A 32 -31.80 6.58 12.10
N PRO A 33 -32.91 6.64 12.87
CA PRO A 33 -32.88 6.15 14.23
C PRO A 33 -32.36 4.70 14.31
N GLY A 34 -31.33 4.49 15.11
CA GLY A 34 -30.66 3.20 15.31
C GLY A 34 -29.80 2.72 14.15
N ARG A 35 -29.61 3.52 13.08
CA ARG A 35 -28.91 3.08 11.87
C ARG A 35 -28.10 4.19 11.21
N LEU A 36 -26.81 3.94 11.03
CA LEU A 36 -25.89 4.85 10.34
C LEU A 36 -25.22 4.12 9.16
N ARG A 37 -25.26 4.71 7.98
CA ARG A 37 -24.49 4.25 6.81
C ARG A 37 -23.53 5.34 6.38
N ILE A 38 -22.25 5.00 6.41
CA ILE A 38 -21.16 5.89 6.01
C ILE A 38 -20.34 5.25 4.88
N GLN A 39 -19.63 6.08 4.11
CA GLN A 39 -18.80 5.64 3.01
C GLN A 39 -17.52 6.47 2.90
N CYS A 40 -16.41 5.80 2.66
CA CYS A 40 -15.16 6.44 2.26
C CYS A 40 -14.49 5.62 1.14
N ASP A 41 -14.05 6.30 0.07
CA ASP A 41 -13.36 5.64 -1.04
C ASP A 41 -12.05 4.97 -0.61
N LYS A 42 -11.43 5.47 0.47
CA LYS A 42 -10.18 4.92 1.01
C LYS A 42 -10.37 3.60 1.74
N TRP A 43 -11.60 3.23 2.08
CA TRP A 43 -11.94 1.95 2.71
C TRP A 43 -12.25 0.84 1.70
N LYS A 44 -12.04 1.08 0.40
CA LYS A 44 -12.22 0.10 -0.68
C LYS A 44 -11.13 -0.97 -0.69
N SER A 45 -11.07 -1.76 0.36
CA SER A 45 -10.17 -2.90 0.54
C SER A 45 -10.84 -3.91 1.43
N GLU A 46 -10.83 -5.19 1.03
CA GLU A 46 -11.46 -6.25 1.81
C GLU A 46 -10.79 -6.45 3.17
N LEU A 47 -9.48 -6.23 3.25
CA LEU A 47 -8.72 -6.28 4.50
C LEU A 47 -9.13 -5.15 5.45
N VAL A 48 -9.25 -3.93 4.93
CA VAL A 48 -9.67 -2.76 5.71
C VAL A 48 -11.12 -2.90 6.16
N ALA A 49 -12.01 -3.32 5.25
CA ALA A 49 -13.43 -3.54 5.57
C ALA A 49 -13.61 -4.63 6.63
N SER A 50 -12.92 -5.76 6.51
CA SER A 50 -12.95 -6.83 7.51
C SER A 50 -12.41 -6.38 8.86
N HIS A 51 -11.35 -5.58 8.87
CA HIS A 51 -10.77 -5.02 10.10
C HIS A 51 -11.75 -4.08 10.80
N LEU A 52 -12.28 -3.10 10.05
CA LEU A 52 -13.26 -2.14 10.56
C LEU A 52 -14.52 -2.83 11.05
N GLN A 53 -15.05 -3.79 10.31
CA GLN A 53 -16.21 -4.55 10.74
C GLN A 53 -15.96 -5.25 12.07
N LYS A 54 -14.82 -5.93 12.23
CA LYS A 54 -14.48 -6.63 13.48
C LYS A 54 -14.35 -5.66 14.66
N LYS A 55 -13.69 -4.52 14.46
CA LYS A 55 -13.45 -3.51 15.52
C LYS A 55 -14.73 -2.79 15.91
N ILE A 56 -15.51 -2.32 14.94
CA ILE A 56 -16.76 -1.60 15.19
C ILE A 56 -17.80 -2.53 15.81
N SER A 57 -17.91 -3.80 15.36
CA SER A 57 -18.79 -4.80 15.98
C SER A 57 -18.46 -5.12 17.44
N SER A 58 -17.25 -4.79 17.91
CA SER A 58 -16.85 -5.02 19.31
C SER A 58 -17.25 -3.87 20.24
N LEU A 59 -17.75 -2.76 19.70
CA LEU A 59 -18.15 -1.60 20.50
C LEU A 59 -19.47 -1.87 21.24
N PRO A 60 -19.59 -1.51 22.53
CA PRO A 60 -20.79 -1.77 23.32
C PRO A 60 -22.08 -1.13 22.76
N LEU A 61 -21.97 0.00 22.05
CA LEU A 61 -23.13 0.72 21.51
C LEU A 61 -23.65 0.13 20.18
N VAL A 62 -22.90 -0.79 19.57
CA VAL A 62 -23.17 -1.35 18.25
C VAL A 62 -23.86 -2.72 18.39
N ALA A 63 -25.05 -2.85 17.81
CA ALA A 63 -25.76 -4.11 17.71
C ALA A 63 -25.17 -4.97 16.57
N THR A 64 -25.04 -4.38 15.38
CA THR A 64 -24.41 -5.06 14.22
C THR A 64 -23.59 -4.07 13.39
N CYS A 65 -22.57 -4.59 12.71
CA CYS A 65 -21.81 -3.82 11.73
C CYS A 65 -21.57 -4.68 10.48
N LYS A 66 -21.74 -4.07 9.30
CA LYS A 66 -21.43 -4.67 8.00
C LYS A 66 -20.58 -3.70 7.20
N ALA A 67 -19.39 -4.13 6.79
CA ALA A 67 -18.53 -3.35 5.91
C ALA A 67 -18.46 -4.00 4.53
N SER A 68 -18.25 -3.19 3.50
CA SER A 68 -18.06 -3.64 2.12
C SER A 68 -16.74 -3.10 1.58
N GLY A 69 -15.80 -4.00 1.29
CA GLY A 69 -14.53 -3.67 0.66
C GLY A 69 -14.67 -3.21 -0.80
N VAL A 70 -15.82 -3.49 -1.44
CA VAL A 70 -16.08 -3.10 -2.84
C VAL A 70 -16.50 -1.63 -2.93
N THR A 71 -17.43 -1.21 -2.08
CA THR A 71 -17.99 0.15 -2.10
C THR A 71 -17.32 1.08 -1.10
N GLY A 72 -16.53 0.56 -0.16
CA GLY A 72 -15.97 1.33 0.95
C GLY A 72 -17.06 1.84 1.91
N SER A 73 -18.20 1.14 1.97
CA SER A 73 -19.33 1.53 2.81
C SER A 73 -19.41 0.68 4.06
N ILE A 74 -19.75 1.32 5.18
CA ILE A 74 -19.99 0.68 6.47
C ILE A 74 -21.42 1.00 6.89
N LEU A 75 -22.13 -0.05 7.30
CA LEU A 75 -23.44 0.04 7.91
C LEU A 75 -23.31 -0.35 9.38
N ILE A 76 -23.76 0.54 10.26
CA ILE A 76 -23.75 0.37 11.70
C ILE A 76 -25.20 0.41 12.17
N GLU A 77 -25.61 -0.62 12.91
CA GLU A 77 -26.88 -0.67 13.62
C GLU A 77 -26.58 -0.54 15.11
N PHE A 78 -27.24 0.40 15.77
CA PHE A 78 -27.02 0.72 17.18
C PHE A 78 -28.05 -0.02 18.04
N ILE A 79 -27.68 -0.28 19.30
CA ILE A 79 -28.59 -0.86 20.29
C ILE A 79 -29.70 0.13 20.66
N VAL A 80 -29.37 1.43 20.63
CA VAL A 80 -30.27 2.54 20.96
C VAL A 80 -30.72 3.28 19.68
N PRO A 81 -31.93 3.86 19.67
CA PRO A 81 -32.44 4.58 18.49
C PRO A 81 -31.72 5.90 18.22
N THR A 82 -31.10 6.51 19.21
CA THR A 82 -30.35 7.76 19.08
C THR A 82 -29.12 7.73 19.95
N ILE A 83 -28.03 8.31 19.45
CA ILE A 83 -26.79 8.50 20.19
C ILE A 83 -26.57 10.01 20.40
N THR A 84 -25.83 10.36 21.43
CA THR A 84 -25.42 11.75 21.69
C THR A 84 -24.37 12.21 20.69
N GLU A 85 -24.19 13.54 20.56
CA GLU A 85 -23.15 14.10 19.71
C GLU A 85 -21.75 13.64 20.13
N GLN A 86 -21.51 13.52 21.43
CA GLN A 86 -20.24 13.04 21.99
C GLN A 86 -19.96 11.58 21.59
N GLU A 87 -20.94 10.69 21.75
CA GLU A 87 -20.81 9.29 21.32
C GLU A 87 -20.60 9.16 19.82
N PHE A 88 -21.24 10.03 19.02
CA PHE A 88 -21.02 10.08 17.58
C PHE A 88 -19.60 10.52 17.22
N ASP A 89 -19.09 11.58 17.84
CA ASP A 89 -17.75 12.08 17.61
C ASP A 89 -16.69 11.04 18.00
N GLU A 90 -16.85 10.38 19.16
CA GLU A 90 -15.98 9.30 19.61
C GLU A 90 -15.99 8.10 18.64
N LEU A 91 -17.18 7.70 18.18
CA LEU A 91 -17.32 6.65 17.18
C LEU A 91 -16.61 7.03 15.88
N MET A 92 -16.79 8.25 15.40
CA MET A 92 -16.16 8.70 14.15
C MET A 92 -14.63 8.77 14.27
N GLN A 93 -14.11 9.28 15.39
CA GLN A 93 -12.68 9.29 15.67
C GLN A 93 -12.11 7.86 15.73
N PHE A 94 -12.80 6.96 16.42
CA PHE A 94 -12.42 5.55 16.48
C PHE A 94 -12.36 4.90 15.09
N ILE A 95 -13.39 5.10 14.26
CA ILE A 95 -13.44 4.56 12.90
C ILE A 95 -12.28 5.09 12.04
N VAL A 96 -12.01 6.41 12.11
CA VAL A 96 -10.92 7.04 11.35
C VAL A 96 -9.56 6.49 11.77
N GLN A 97 -9.34 6.31 13.07
CA GLN A 97 -8.10 5.78 13.62
C GLN A 97 -7.88 4.34 13.18
N GLU A 98 -8.85 3.46 13.42
CA GLU A 98 -8.76 2.03 13.06
C GLU A 98 -8.67 1.85 11.53
N ALA A 99 -9.31 2.72 10.74
CA ALA A 99 -9.16 2.70 9.28
C ALA A 99 -7.73 3.07 8.86
N SER A 100 -7.13 4.09 9.48
CA SER A 100 -5.76 4.52 9.19
C SER A 100 -4.77 3.42 9.52
N ASP A 101 -4.92 2.80 10.68
CA ASP A 101 -4.05 1.71 11.14
C ASP A 101 -4.18 0.48 10.24
N ALA A 102 -5.40 0.14 9.81
CA ALA A 102 -5.64 -0.96 8.88
C ALA A 102 -5.04 -0.71 7.48
N ILE A 103 -5.12 0.53 6.99
CA ILE A 103 -4.50 0.93 5.71
C ILE A 103 -2.99 0.77 5.80
N LEU A 104 -2.37 1.32 6.86
CA LEU A 104 -0.93 1.23 7.09
C LEU A 104 -0.44 -0.22 7.17
N ASP A 105 -1.14 -1.08 7.93
CA ASP A 105 -0.74 -2.49 8.04
C ASP A 105 -0.94 -3.23 6.72
N THR A 106 -2.01 -2.92 5.97
CA THR A 106 -2.24 -3.49 4.64
C THR A 106 -1.11 -3.14 3.68
N ASP A 107 -0.70 -1.88 3.65
CA ASP A 107 0.40 -1.40 2.80
C ASP A 107 1.74 -2.03 3.20
N ALA A 108 2.02 -2.09 4.51
CA ALA A 108 3.22 -2.74 5.03
C ALA A 108 3.25 -4.23 4.66
N LYS A 109 2.12 -4.93 4.78
CA LYS A 109 1.99 -6.34 4.39
C LYS A 109 2.21 -6.52 2.90
N MET A 110 1.61 -5.69 2.05
CA MET A 110 1.84 -5.73 0.60
C MET A 110 3.31 -5.51 0.25
N MET A 111 3.97 -4.53 0.89
CA MET A 111 5.40 -4.29 0.69
C MET A 111 6.26 -5.48 1.10
N ARG A 112 6.00 -6.10 2.25
CA ARG A 112 6.71 -7.31 2.70
C ARG A 112 6.52 -8.46 1.71
N THR A 113 5.29 -8.70 1.24
CA THR A 113 5.01 -9.76 0.26
C THR A 113 5.69 -9.49 -1.09
N MET A 114 5.76 -8.23 -1.52
CA MET A 114 6.49 -7.85 -2.73
C MET A 114 8.00 -8.11 -2.57
N GLN A 115 8.59 -7.72 -1.45
CA GLN A 115 10.00 -7.99 -1.15
C GLN A 115 10.30 -9.50 -1.14
N GLN A 116 9.43 -10.30 -0.51
CA GLN A 116 9.56 -11.76 -0.50
C GLN A 116 9.48 -12.35 -1.92
N SER A 117 8.58 -11.84 -2.76
CA SER A 117 8.45 -12.30 -4.15
C SER A 117 9.71 -12.00 -4.97
N ILE A 118 10.25 -10.79 -4.86
CA ILE A 118 11.49 -10.39 -5.56
C ILE A 118 12.66 -11.26 -5.10
N THR A 119 12.81 -11.48 -3.79
CA THR A 119 13.90 -12.34 -3.27
C THR A 119 13.76 -13.80 -3.70
N MET A 120 12.53 -14.30 -3.85
CA MET A 120 12.29 -15.63 -4.37
C MET A 120 12.70 -15.74 -5.85
N ILE A 121 12.35 -14.74 -6.66
CA ILE A 121 12.76 -14.66 -8.07
C ILE A 121 14.28 -14.57 -8.19
N ASP A 122 14.92 -13.70 -7.42
CA ASP A 122 16.38 -13.53 -7.40
C ASP A 122 17.10 -14.86 -7.08
N ARG A 123 16.63 -15.58 -6.06
CA ARG A 123 17.14 -16.92 -5.72
C ARG A 123 16.94 -17.92 -6.85
N GLY A 124 15.81 -17.87 -7.56
CA GLY A 124 15.55 -18.71 -8.73
C GLY A 124 16.55 -18.43 -9.86
N ILE A 125 16.76 -17.16 -10.20
CA ILE A 125 17.71 -16.73 -11.23
C ILE A 125 19.13 -17.16 -10.87
N LYS A 126 19.57 -16.92 -9.64
CA LYS A 126 20.90 -17.33 -9.16
C LYS A 126 21.10 -18.83 -9.25
N ARG A 127 20.11 -19.63 -8.87
CA ARG A 127 20.19 -21.10 -8.99
C ARG A 127 20.30 -21.56 -10.44
N GLN A 128 19.51 -20.99 -11.34
CA GLN A 128 19.53 -21.38 -12.76
C GLN A 128 20.80 -20.93 -13.47
N THR A 129 21.38 -19.82 -13.04
CA THR A 129 22.58 -19.22 -13.66
C THR A 129 23.87 -19.56 -12.91
N ASN A 130 23.87 -20.53 -11.99
CA ASN A 130 25.03 -20.88 -11.15
C ASN A 130 25.67 -19.66 -10.44
N GLY A 131 24.86 -18.64 -10.11
CA GLY A 131 25.29 -17.42 -9.46
C GLY A 131 25.89 -16.35 -10.39
N PHE A 132 25.95 -16.57 -11.71
CA PHE A 132 26.47 -15.58 -12.66
C PHE A 132 25.54 -14.37 -12.86
N ALA A 133 24.24 -14.55 -12.68
CA ALA A 133 23.27 -13.46 -12.79
C ALA A 133 22.34 -13.40 -11.57
N ASP A 134 21.86 -12.19 -11.32
CA ASP A 134 20.85 -11.88 -10.32
C ASP A 134 19.73 -11.04 -10.98
N PHE A 135 18.65 -10.80 -10.25
CA PHE A 135 17.53 -10.02 -10.79
C PHE A 135 17.97 -8.63 -11.26
N ASP A 136 18.81 -7.96 -10.47
CA ASP A 136 19.29 -6.60 -10.76
C ASP A 136 20.11 -6.53 -12.05
N SER A 137 20.99 -7.52 -12.31
CA SER A 137 21.79 -7.59 -13.54
C SER A 137 20.90 -7.75 -14.79
N LEU A 138 19.88 -8.61 -14.72
CA LEU A 138 18.93 -8.78 -15.82
C LEU A 138 18.08 -7.51 -16.02
N PHE A 139 17.68 -6.87 -14.92
CA PHE A 139 16.90 -5.64 -14.96
C PHE A 139 17.70 -4.47 -15.54
N VAL A 140 18.98 -4.33 -15.18
CA VAL A 140 19.90 -3.35 -15.78
C VAL A 140 20.04 -3.58 -17.28
N LEU A 141 20.24 -4.82 -17.71
CA LEU A 141 20.35 -5.15 -19.14
C LEU A 141 19.06 -4.76 -19.90
N PHE A 142 17.90 -5.01 -19.29
CA PHE A 142 16.61 -4.60 -19.83
C PHE A 142 16.49 -3.06 -19.94
N LEU A 143 16.84 -2.33 -18.88
CA LEU A 143 16.79 -0.86 -18.86
C LEU A 143 17.72 -0.25 -19.91
N LEU A 144 18.94 -0.77 -20.05
CA LEU A 144 19.89 -0.33 -21.07
C LEU A 144 19.34 -0.60 -22.48
N GLY A 145 18.87 -1.82 -22.75
CA GLY A 145 18.32 -2.19 -24.05
C GLY A 145 17.12 -1.32 -24.43
N LYS A 146 16.18 -1.09 -23.51
CA LYS A 146 15.03 -0.22 -23.73
C LYS A 146 15.41 1.25 -23.82
N GLY A 147 16.34 1.73 -23.00
CA GLY A 147 16.85 3.10 -23.05
C GLY A 147 17.48 3.43 -24.40
N ILE A 148 18.37 2.56 -24.89
CA ILE A 148 19.01 2.74 -26.20
C ILE A 148 17.99 2.71 -27.33
N HIS A 149 17.08 1.73 -27.33
CA HIS A 149 16.07 1.60 -28.39
C HIS A 149 15.08 2.77 -28.43
N SER A 150 14.69 3.31 -27.27
CA SER A 150 13.72 4.42 -27.17
C SER A 150 14.35 5.80 -27.28
N PHE A 151 15.68 5.90 -27.38
CA PHE A 151 16.39 7.18 -27.38
C PHE A 151 16.00 8.06 -28.57
N SER A 152 15.73 7.46 -29.73
CA SER A 152 15.33 8.19 -30.94
C SER A 152 13.87 8.67 -30.91
N THR A 153 12.99 8.04 -30.14
CA THR A 153 11.54 8.33 -30.16
C THR A 153 11.08 9.08 -28.92
N ALA A 154 11.71 8.86 -27.76
CA ALA A 154 11.38 9.48 -26.50
C ALA A 154 12.65 9.75 -25.65
N PRO A 155 13.46 10.77 -26.01
CA PRO A 155 14.78 11.01 -25.40
C PRO A 155 14.73 11.23 -23.88
N ALA A 156 13.71 11.95 -23.38
CA ALA A 156 13.54 12.20 -21.96
C ALA A 156 13.26 10.91 -21.15
N PHE A 157 12.40 10.04 -21.69
CA PHE A 157 12.10 8.75 -21.10
C PHE A 157 13.31 7.82 -21.14
N ALA A 158 13.99 7.76 -22.29
CA ALA A 158 15.21 6.98 -22.48
C ALA A 158 16.32 7.39 -21.51
N SER A 159 16.53 8.70 -21.34
CA SER A 159 17.53 9.25 -20.40
C SER A 159 17.23 8.86 -18.96
N ASN A 160 15.95 8.85 -18.56
CA ASN A 160 15.54 8.37 -17.25
C ASN A 160 15.84 6.86 -17.07
N LEU A 161 15.56 6.02 -18.07
CA LEU A 161 15.88 4.59 -18.01
C LEU A 161 17.40 4.33 -17.86
N LEU A 162 18.21 5.07 -18.62
CA LEU A 162 19.68 4.96 -18.55
C LEU A 162 20.22 5.47 -17.21
N TYR A 163 19.65 6.56 -16.68
CA TYR A 163 19.99 7.05 -15.33
C TYR A 163 19.70 5.98 -14.27
N TRP A 164 18.56 5.31 -14.34
CA TRP A 164 18.23 4.21 -13.42
C TRP A 164 19.14 3.00 -13.57
N ALA A 165 19.51 2.63 -14.80
CA ALA A 165 20.50 1.59 -15.02
C ALA A 165 21.83 1.94 -14.35
N TYR A 166 22.30 3.17 -14.50
CA TYR A 166 23.53 3.66 -13.85
C TYR A 166 23.45 3.64 -12.32
N THR A 167 22.35 4.10 -11.72
CA THR A 167 22.20 4.11 -10.26
C THR A 167 22.16 2.71 -9.66
N ILE A 168 21.54 1.74 -10.35
CA ILE A 168 21.54 0.33 -9.93
C ILE A 168 22.96 -0.24 -9.96
N ILE A 169 23.70 -0.01 -11.06
CA ILE A 169 25.10 -0.48 -11.18
C ILE A 169 25.97 0.12 -10.07
N LYS A 170 25.91 1.45 -9.89
CA LYS A 170 26.70 2.16 -8.87
C LYS A 170 26.34 1.74 -7.44
N GLY A 171 25.06 1.47 -7.15
CA GLY A 171 24.63 0.96 -5.85
C GLY A 171 25.16 -0.44 -5.54
N LYS A 172 25.44 -1.23 -6.57
CA LYS A 172 26.03 -2.58 -6.46
C LYS A 172 27.52 -2.54 -6.09
N ASP A 173 28.24 -1.53 -6.53
CA ASP A 173 29.67 -1.37 -6.21
C ASP A 173 29.91 -0.96 -4.74
N GLN A 174 28.97 -0.25 -4.12
CA GLN A 174 29.06 0.14 -2.70
C GLN A 174 28.88 -1.03 -1.72
N SER A 175 28.70 -2.24 -2.24
CA SER A 175 28.36 -3.45 -1.49
C SER A 175 29.17 -4.66 -1.97
N GLY A 176 30.42 -4.38 -2.37
CA GLY A 176 31.48 -5.36 -2.59
C GLY A 176 31.96 -6.02 -1.29
N PRO A 177 32.82 -7.05 -1.37
CA PRO A 177 32.80 -8.26 -0.52
C PRO A 177 33.38 -8.11 0.90
N TYR A 178 33.46 -6.89 1.45
CA TYR A 178 34.13 -6.60 2.73
C TYR A 178 33.26 -5.94 3.79
N ASP A 179 31.95 -6.09 3.75
CA ASP A 179 31.11 -5.77 4.91
C ASP A 179 30.59 -7.07 5.55
N LYS A 180 31.31 -7.48 6.60
CA LYS A 180 30.87 -8.45 7.62
C LYS A 180 29.95 -7.77 8.61
#